data_AF-A0A0F7JUN9-F1
#
_entry.id   AF-A0A0F7JUN9-F1
#
_cell.length_a   1.000
_cell.length_b   1.000
_cell.length_c   1.000
_cell.angle_alpha   90.00
_cell.angle_beta   90.00
_cell.angle_gamma   90.00
#
_symmetry.space_group_name_H-M   'P 1'
#
loop_
_entity.id
_entity.type
_entity.pdbx_description
1 polymer ?
#
loop_
_entity_poly.entity_id
_entity_poly.type
_entity_poly.pdbx_seq_one_letter_code
_entity_poly.pdbx_strand_id
1 'polypeptide(L)'
;MPVIGIIGSDGDLGRRVRLDLDVDQLLLIDRHNRDQLESYLPQLELALVFTPPDTHASYLEMLSSAGVPRILCEKPLPVTPQLQDPGRVRIIDHYLFKQDAQVCRDHFQRRRADIDQISLSLCESKPERRSWMWSRAAYGGVILDLAHHLVALLGFMSGEYQTLSAITDLSVDQVRFFSHPDPAESAAVITASWAGIRLTLNVAKAGHDDKGVTFRYRDGTEQRVDLSDRVNYQQILLAGGSDEPSPLLAFSDAVLINRFLTRLLQEIEPHV
;
A
#
# COMPACT_ATOMS: atom_id res chain seq x y z
N MET A 1 3.57 13.52 26.45
CA MET A 1 3.99 13.24 25.07
C MET A 1 3.25 12.00 24.63
N PRO A 2 2.86 11.86 23.35
CA PRO A 2 2.08 10.71 22.90
C PRO A 2 2.83 9.41 23.12
N VAL A 3 2.18 8.43 23.75
CA VAL A 3 2.69 7.05 23.79
C VAL A 3 2.37 6.41 22.44
N ILE A 4 3.42 6.09 21.67
CA ILE A 4 3.29 5.47 20.34
C ILE A 4 3.56 3.97 20.47
N GLY A 5 2.59 3.16 20.09
CA GLY A 5 2.73 1.71 20.01
C GLY A 5 3.11 1.27 18.60
N ILE A 6 4.24 0.58 18.44
CA ILE A 6 4.59 -0.10 17.18
C ILE A 6 4.28 -1.58 17.31
N ILE A 7 3.35 -2.08 16.53
CA ILE A 7 2.90 -3.46 16.55
C ILE A 7 3.48 -4.21 15.34
N GLY A 8 4.37 -5.16 15.63
CA GLY A 8 5.09 -5.98 14.63
C GLY A 8 6.60 -5.69 14.57
N SER A 9 7.43 -6.75 14.56
CA SER A 9 8.91 -6.64 14.68
C SER A 9 9.73 -7.02 13.45
N ASP A 10 9.16 -7.67 12.44
CA ASP A 10 10.00 -8.40 11.47
C ASP A 10 10.11 -7.70 10.09
N GLY A 11 9.48 -6.53 9.92
CA GLY A 11 9.55 -5.73 8.70
C GLY A 11 10.65 -4.67 8.71
N ASP A 12 11.24 -4.40 7.55
CA ASP A 12 12.20 -3.31 7.31
C ASP A 12 11.64 -1.95 7.77
N LEU A 13 10.32 -1.77 7.71
CA LEU A 13 9.59 -0.58 8.15
C LEU A 13 9.66 -0.34 9.66
N GLY A 14 9.33 -1.34 10.48
CA GLY A 14 9.35 -1.19 11.95
C GLY A 14 10.76 -0.89 12.47
N ARG A 15 11.79 -1.44 11.82
CA ARG A 15 13.20 -1.14 12.11
C ARG A 15 13.61 0.27 11.65
N ARG A 16 13.19 0.71 10.46
CA ARG A 16 13.50 2.05 9.93
C ARG A 16 12.78 3.14 10.70
N VAL A 17 11.50 2.96 10.99
CA VAL A 17 10.72 3.85 11.87
C VAL A 17 11.42 4.01 13.22
N ARG A 18 11.96 2.92 13.80
CA ARG A 18 12.75 3.00 15.04
C ARG A 18 14.06 3.78 14.91
N LEU A 19 14.73 3.72 13.76
CA LEU A 19 16.00 4.42 13.52
C LEU A 19 15.82 5.90 13.21
N ASP A 20 14.69 6.25 12.57
CA ASP A 20 14.38 7.62 12.15
C ASP A 20 13.63 8.41 13.23
N LEU A 21 13.16 7.76 14.30
CA LEU A 21 12.42 8.38 15.40
C LEU A 21 13.28 8.57 16.65
N ASP A 22 13.65 9.83 16.91
CA ASP A 22 14.14 10.28 18.22
C ASP A 22 12.94 10.55 19.14
N VAL A 23 12.24 9.48 19.57
CA VAL A 23 11.02 9.60 20.39
C VAL A 23 11.22 8.80 21.68
N ASP A 24 11.27 9.52 22.80
CA ASP A 24 11.54 8.97 24.14
C ASP A 24 10.49 7.96 24.65
N GLN A 25 9.32 7.84 24.01
CA GLN A 25 8.18 7.03 24.46
C GLN A 25 7.62 6.11 23.36
N LEU A 26 8.50 5.29 22.79
CA LEU A 26 8.14 4.27 21.80
C LEU A 26 7.97 2.91 22.46
N LEU A 27 6.74 2.40 22.50
CA LEU A 27 6.44 1.05 22.95
C LEU A 27 6.48 0.10 21.75
N LEU A 28 7.54 -0.70 21.67
CA LEU A 28 7.60 -1.78 20.68
C LEU A 28 6.83 -2.98 21.19
N ILE A 29 5.83 -3.40 20.44
CA ILE A 29 4.98 -4.55 20.71
C ILE A 29 5.17 -5.54 19.56
N ASP A 30 5.86 -6.64 19.85
CA ASP A 30 6.15 -7.71 18.93
C ASP A 30 5.60 -9.05 19.41
N ARG A 31 5.92 -10.12 18.67
CA ARG A 31 5.45 -11.47 19.00
C ARG A 31 5.91 -11.96 20.39
N HIS A 32 6.96 -11.39 20.96
CA HIS A 32 7.55 -11.78 22.24
C HIS A 32 6.95 -11.05 23.44
N ASN A 33 6.27 -9.92 23.23
CA ASN A 33 5.57 -9.18 24.29
C ASN A 33 4.11 -8.85 23.94
N ARG A 34 3.53 -9.53 22.95
CA ARG A 34 2.12 -9.42 22.56
C ARG A 34 1.17 -9.59 23.76
N ASP A 35 1.48 -10.49 24.67
CA ASP A 35 0.65 -10.75 25.87
C ASP A 35 0.58 -9.53 26.81
N GLN A 36 1.46 -8.55 26.64
CA GLN A 36 1.45 -7.30 27.40
C GLN A 36 0.70 -6.17 26.68
N LEU A 37 0.33 -6.35 25.40
CA LEU A 37 -0.33 -5.33 24.57
C LEU A 37 -1.56 -4.74 25.27
N GLU A 38 -2.43 -5.60 25.81
CA GLU A 38 -3.67 -5.19 26.47
C GLU A 38 -3.44 -4.18 27.62
N SER A 39 -2.33 -4.31 28.34
CA SER A 39 -1.98 -3.40 29.44
C SER A 39 -1.55 -2.00 28.97
N TYR A 40 -1.08 -1.89 27.72
CA TYR A 40 -0.64 -0.64 27.12
C TYR A 40 -1.73 0.06 26.31
N LEU A 41 -2.73 -0.69 25.81
CA LEU A 41 -3.80 -0.15 24.96
C LEU A 41 -4.43 1.15 25.48
N PRO A 42 -4.78 1.29 26.79
CA PRO A 42 -5.42 2.52 27.29
C PRO A 42 -4.51 3.76 27.27
N GLN A 43 -3.20 3.57 27.11
CA GLN A 43 -2.20 4.64 27.14
C GLN A 43 -1.82 5.10 25.72
N LEU A 44 -2.15 4.33 24.69
CA LEU A 44 -1.74 4.62 23.32
C LEU A 44 -2.51 5.81 22.76
N GLU A 45 -1.78 6.83 22.30
CA GLU A 45 -2.34 7.94 21.52
C GLU A 45 -2.31 7.65 20.01
N LEU A 46 -1.36 6.80 19.59
CA LEU A 46 -1.17 6.35 18.22
C LEU A 46 -0.70 4.89 18.21
N ALA A 47 -1.30 4.06 17.36
CA ALA A 47 -0.83 2.71 17.09
C ALA A 47 -0.39 2.58 15.62
N LEU A 48 0.78 1.98 15.40
CA LEU A 48 1.32 1.64 14.09
C LEU A 48 1.30 0.12 13.91
N VAL A 49 0.57 -0.39 12.92
CA VAL A 49 0.43 -1.82 12.65
C VAL A 49 1.27 -2.20 11.43
N PHE A 50 2.38 -2.89 11.66
CA PHE A 50 3.35 -3.39 10.65
C PHE A 50 3.51 -4.91 10.72
N THR A 51 2.40 -5.61 10.92
CA THR A 51 2.36 -7.07 10.97
C THR A 51 2.04 -7.66 9.58
N PRO A 52 2.20 -8.98 9.38
CA PRO A 52 1.72 -9.63 8.17
C PRO A 52 0.23 -9.35 7.89
N PRO A 53 -0.21 -9.22 6.63
CA PRO A 53 -1.53 -8.67 6.31
C PRO A 53 -2.73 -9.50 6.83
N ASP A 54 -2.57 -10.82 6.90
CA ASP A 54 -3.54 -11.76 7.49
C ASP A 54 -3.87 -11.46 8.97
N THR A 55 -2.99 -10.76 9.68
CA THR A 55 -3.21 -10.38 11.07
C THR A 55 -3.84 -9.00 11.27
N HIS A 56 -3.85 -8.14 10.24
CA HIS A 56 -4.27 -6.74 10.37
C HIS A 56 -5.69 -6.60 10.92
N ALA A 57 -6.65 -7.42 10.44
CA ALA A 57 -8.04 -7.37 10.91
C ALA A 57 -8.12 -7.51 12.44
N SER A 58 -7.44 -8.52 12.99
CA SER A 58 -7.46 -8.78 14.43
C SER A 58 -6.87 -7.63 15.25
N TYR A 59 -5.80 -6.99 14.77
CA TYR A 59 -5.21 -5.84 15.46
C TYR A 59 -6.07 -4.59 15.32
N LEU A 60 -6.62 -4.32 14.14
CA LEU A 60 -7.50 -3.18 13.92
C LEU A 60 -8.76 -3.27 14.78
N GLU A 61 -9.37 -4.45 14.89
CA GLU A 61 -10.53 -4.69 15.75
C GLU A 61 -10.19 -4.50 17.23
N MET A 62 -9.06 -5.06 17.69
CA MET A 62 -8.59 -4.90 19.06
C MET A 62 -8.33 -3.43 19.42
N LEU A 63 -7.57 -2.71 18.58
CA LEU A 63 -7.22 -1.30 18.79
C LEU A 63 -8.46 -0.40 18.74
N SER A 64 -9.36 -0.65 17.78
CA SER A 64 -10.62 0.08 17.66
C SER A 64 -11.51 -0.14 18.88
N SER A 65 -11.64 -1.39 19.34
CA SER A 65 -12.44 -1.74 20.53
C SER A 65 -11.86 -1.16 21.82
N ALA A 66 -10.54 -1.07 21.92
CA ALA A 66 -9.85 -0.43 23.04
C ALA A 66 -9.94 1.11 23.00
N GLY A 67 -10.52 1.69 21.95
CA GLY A 67 -10.72 3.13 21.84
C GLY A 67 -9.44 3.90 21.50
N VAL A 68 -8.42 3.24 20.94
CA VAL A 68 -7.17 3.92 20.52
C VAL A 68 -7.52 5.07 19.57
N PRO A 69 -7.07 6.32 19.83
CA PRO A 69 -7.54 7.48 19.09
C PRO A 69 -7.17 7.46 17.61
N ARG A 70 -5.97 6.99 17.28
CA ARG A 70 -5.43 6.99 15.92
C ARG A 70 -4.69 5.69 15.64
N ILE A 71 -4.99 5.09 14.50
CA ILE A 71 -4.42 3.81 14.09
C ILE A 71 -3.90 3.96 12.66
N LEU A 72 -2.59 3.77 12.46
CA LEU A 72 -1.99 3.65 11.14
C LEU A 72 -1.67 2.19 10.86
N CYS A 73 -2.16 1.66 9.76
CA CYS A 73 -1.95 0.26 9.38
C CYS A 73 -1.24 0.19 8.04
N GLU A 74 -0.28 -0.71 7.90
CA GLU A 74 0.32 -1.00 6.60
C GLU A 74 -0.73 -1.55 5.62
N LYS A 75 -0.51 -1.33 4.34
CA LYS A 75 -1.22 -2.02 3.26
C LYS A 75 -0.73 -3.47 3.12
N PRO A 76 -1.48 -4.38 2.49
CA PRO A 76 -2.88 -4.26 2.12
C PRO A 76 -3.79 -4.50 3.33
N LEU A 77 -4.95 -3.84 3.38
CA LEU A 77 -6.01 -4.26 4.29
C LEU A 77 -6.52 -5.68 3.93
N PRO A 78 -6.78 -6.57 4.90
CA PRO A 78 -7.54 -7.78 4.65
C PRO A 78 -9.00 -7.44 4.30
N VAL A 79 -9.78 -8.46 3.90
CA VAL A 79 -11.22 -8.31 3.61
C VAL A 79 -11.92 -7.54 4.75
N THR A 80 -12.58 -6.44 4.37
CA THR A 80 -13.13 -5.35 5.21
C THR A 80 -13.36 -5.72 6.69
N PRO A 81 -12.44 -5.37 7.62
CA PRO A 81 -12.66 -5.62 9.05
C PRO A 81 -13.90 -4.85 9.53
N GLN A 82 -14.63 -5.43 10.48
CA GLN A 82 -15.81 -4.79 11.08
C GLN A 82 -15.35 -3.83 12.18
N LEU A 83 -15.03 -2.60 11.78
CA LEU A 83 -14.53 -1.58 12.70
C LEU A 83 -15.68 -0.76 13.31
N GLN A 84 -15.60 -0.48 14.61
CA GLN A 84 -16.56 0.39 15.31
C GLN A 84 -16.44 1.85 14.86
N ASP A 85 -15.21 2.31 14.61
CA ASP A 85 -14.92 3.65 14.14
C ASP A 85 -13.84 3.62 13.05
N PRO A 86 -14.22 3.35 11.78
CA PRO A 86 -13.28 3.33 10.66
C PRO A 86 -12.63 4.70 10.41
N GLY A 87 -13.19 5.79 10.94
CA GLY A 87 -12.67 7.14 10.80
C GLY A 87 -11.31 7.36 11.49
N ARG A 88 -10.96 6.51 12.47
CA ARG A 88 -9.68 6.54 13.21
C ARG A 88 -8.55 5.78 12.51
N VAL A 89 -8.88 4.96 11.52
CA VAL A 89 -7.91 4.15 10.80
C VAL A 89 -7.44 4.88 9.56
N ARG A 90 -6.13 4.88 9.36
CA ARG A 90 -5.47 5.36 8.15
C ARG A 90 -4.54 4.28 7.63
N ILE A 91 -4.47 4.13 6.32
CA ILE A 91 -3.61 3.13 5.69
C ILE A 91 -2.36 3.80 5.15
N ILE A 92 -1.22 3.19 5.49
CA ILE A 92 0.10 3.63 5.08
C ILE A 92 0.39 3.00 3.72
N ASP A 93 0.39 3.85 2.70
CA ASP A 93 1.05 3.57 1.43
C ASP A 93 2.28 4.48 1.32
N HIS A 94 3.44 3.91 1.62
CA HIS A 94 4.67 4.69 1.77
C HIS A 94 5.20 5.26 0.44
N TYR A 95 4.72 4.78 -0.72
CA TYR A 95 5.09 5.34 -2.01
C TYR A 95 4.49 6.72 -2.25
N LEU A 96 3.36 7.03 -1.60
CA LEU A 96 2.71 8.34 -1.68
C LEU A 96 3.49 9.46 -0.97
N PHE A 97 4.48 9.08 -0.15
CA PHE A 97 5.37 9.99 0.57
C PHE A 97 6.71 10.21 -0.15
N LYS A 98 6.84 9.72 -1.40
CA LYS A 98 7.99 10.04 -2.25
C LYS A 98 7.77 11.40 -2.91
N GLN A 99 8.84 12.19 -3.04
CA GLN A 99 8.79 13.45 -3.78
C GLN A 99 8.30 13.24 -5.22
N ASP A 100 8.72 12.15 -5.85
CA ASP A 100 8.30 11.80 -7.21
C ASP A 100 6.81 11.46 -7.33
N ALA A 101 6.14 11.02 -6.25
CA ALA A 101 4.69 10.85 -6.26
C ALA A 101 3.96 12.19 -6.44
N GLN A 102 4.48 13.26 -5.82
CA GLN A 102 3.98 14.62 -6.04
C GLN A 102 4.27 15.10 -7.46
N VAL A 103 5.45 14.80 -8.01
CA VAL A 103 5.79 15.11 -9.42
C VAL A 103 4.79 14.44 -10.36
N CYS A 104 4.51 13.14 -10.16
CA CYS A 104 3.52 12.40 -10.92
C CYS A 104 2.13 13.05 -10.84
N ARG A 105 1.68 13.42 -9.63
CA ARG A 105 0.39 14.09 -9.42
C ARG A 105 0.31 15.42 -10.15
N ASP A 106 1.25 16.31 -9.90
CA ASP A 106 1.29 17.63 -10.52
C ASP A 106 1.28 17.52 -12.05
N HIS A 107 2.07 16.57 -12.56
CA HIS A 107 2.20 16.33 -13.98
C HIS A 107 0.89 15.82 -14.60
N PHE A 108 0.28 14.80 -13.98
CA PHE A 108 -1.02 14.28 -14.38
C PHE A 108 -2.10 15.36 -14.37
N GLN A 109 -2.18 16.15 -13.29
CA GLN A 109 -3.19 17.20 -13.15
C GLN A 109 -3.06 18.30 -14.21
N ARG A 110 -1.83 18.67 -14.59
CA ARG A 110 -1.58 19.68 -15.63
C ARG A 110 -1.89 19.19 -17.04
N ARG A 111 -1.62 17.90 -17.33
CA ARG A 111 -1.63 17.37 -18.71
C ARG A 111 -2.65 16.27 -18.96
N ARG A 112 -3.58 16.00 -18.05
CA ARG A 112 -4.54 14.90 -18.12
C ARG A 112 -5.21 14.74 -19.50
N ALA A 113 -5.62 15.83 -20.12
CA ALA A 113 -6.32 15.81 -21.42
C ALA A 113 -5.44 15.32 -22.58
N ASP A 114 -4.12 15.46 -22.46
CA ASP A 114 -3.15 15.11 -23.50
C ASP A 114 -2.66 13.66 -23.37
N ILE A 115 -2.87 13.03 -22.20
CA ILE A 115 -2.37 11.69 -21.91
C ILE A 115 -3.26 10.66 -22.63
N ASP A 116 -2.63 9.71 -23.33
CA ASP A 116 -3.31 8.60 -23.99
C ASP A 116 -3.07 7.26 -23.27
N GLN A 117 -1.91 7.13 -22.61
CA GLN A 117 -1.51 5.95 -21.87
C GLN A 117 -0.64 6.30 -20.65
N ILE A 118 -0.82 5.54 -19.58
CA ILE A 118 0.06 5.55 -18.40
C ILE A 118 0.55 4.13 -18.14
N SER A 119 1.86 3.96 -18.09
CA SER A 119 2.49 2.71 -17.69
C SER A 119 3.16 2.89 -16.33
N LEU A 120 2.73 2.11 -15.34
CA LEU A 120 3.27 2.12 -13.98
C LEU A 120 4.04 0.83 -13.72
N SER A 121 5.24 0.94 -13.16
CA SER A 121 6.10 -0.22 -12.92
C SER A 121 6.66 -0.20 -11.50
N LEU A 122 6.54 -1.32 -10.81
CA LEU A 122 7.24 -1.64 -9.57
C LEU A 122 7.76 -3.08 -9.64
N CYS A 123 8.99 -3.20 -10.10
CA CYS A 123 9.74 -4.44 -10.15
C CYS A 123 10.95 -4.35 -9.21
N GLU A 124 11.17 -5.41 -8.43
CA GLU A 124 12.29 -5.50 -7.50
C GLU A 124 13.15 -6.72 -7.80
N SER A 125 14.45 -6.49 -7.93
CA SER A 125 15.46 -7.51 -8.19
C SER A 125 15.82 -8.33 -6.94
N LYS A 126 15.58 -7.77 -5.76
CA LYS A 126 15.98 -8.39 -4.50
C LYS A 126 15.09 -9.60 -4.20
N PRO A 127 15.68 -10.75 -3.82
CA PRO A 127 14.91 -11.89 -3.38
C PRO A 127 14.15 -11.51 -2.11
N GLU A 128 12.83 -11.62 -2.19
CA GLU A 128 11.95 -11.36 -1.06
C GLU A 128 12.06 -12.51 -0.05
N ARG A 129 12.38 -12.14 1.20
CA ARG A 129 12.70 -13.08 2.29
C ARG A 129 11.52 -13.32 3.21
N ARG A 130 10.47 -12.49 3.11
CA ARG A 130 9.24 -12.61 3.89
C ARG A 130 8.44 -13.79 3.37
N SER A 131 8.37 -14.88 4.15
CA SER A 131 7.67 -16.11 3.75
C SER A 131 6.18 -15.88 3.45
N TRP A 132 5.54 -14.97 4.17
CA TRP A 132 4.12 -14.62 3.96
C TRP A 132 3.86 -14.05 2.56
N MET A 133 4.85 -13.41 1.92
CA MET A 133 4.72 -12.86 0.56
C MET A 133 4.31 -13.92 -0.47
N TRP A 134 4.69 -15.18 -0.23
CA TRP A 134 4.53 -16.26 -1.19
C TRP A 134 3.30 -17.12 -0.95
N SER A 135 2.47 -16.77 0.03
CA SER A 135 1.22 -17.49 0.36
C SER A 135 0.00 -16.63 0.14
N ARG A 136 -0.98 -17.14 -0.63
CA ARG A 136 -2.26 -16.47 -0.81
C ARG A 136 -3.07 -16.42 0.48
N ALA A 137 -3.01 -17.48 1.30
CA ALA A 137 -3.65 -17.53 2.61
C ALA A 137 -3.19 -16.39 3.54
N ALA A 138 -1.94 -15.92 3.36
CA ALA A 138 -1.40 -14.79 4.10
C ALA A 138 -1.64 -13.43 3.42
N TYR A 139 -2.47 -13.37 2.38
CA TYR A 139 -2.65 -12.21 1.49
C TYR A 139 -1.33 -11.71 0.88
N GLY A 140 -0.43 -12.65 0.59
CA GLY A 140 0.77 -12.39 -0.20
C GLY A 140 0.47 -12.17 -1.69
N GLY A 141 1.53 -12.13 -2.48
CA GLY A 141 1.49 -11.91 -3.92
C GLY A 141 1.74 -10.45 -4.34
N VAL A 142 2.42 -10.28 -5.49
CA VAL A 142 2.83 -8.95 -5.98
C VAL A 142 1.66 -8.05 -6.34
N ILE A 143 0.45 -8.58 -6.52
CA ILE A 143 -0.74 -7.78 -6.77
C ILE A 143 -1.15 -7.05 -5.49
N LEU A 144 -1.29 -7.77 -4.38
CA LEU A 144 -1.70 -7.18 -3.11
C LEU A 144 -0.59 -6.35 -2.46
N ASP A 145 0.68 -6.66 -2.74
CA ASP A 145 1.82 -5.87 -2.25
C ASP A 145 2.15 -4.69 -3.17
N LEU A 146 2.58 -4.95 -4.41
CA LEU A 146 3.15 -3.93 -5.30
C LEU A 146 2.09 -3.22 -6.15
N ALA A 147 1.09 -3.93 -6.67
CA ALA A 147 0.06 -3.27 -7.48
C ALA A 147 -0.81 -2.34 -6.62
N HIS A 148 -0.93 -2.62 -5.32
CA HIS A 148 -1.53 -1.69 -4.36
C HIS A 148 -0.90 -0.30 -4.40
N HIS A 149 0.43 -0.21 -4.36
CA HIS A 149 1.15 1.07 -4.46
C HIS A 149 0.82 1.81 -5.76
N LEU A 150 0.74 1.09 -6.87
CA LEU A 150 0.45 1.68 -8.17
C LEU A 150 -0.99 2.21 -8.26
N VAL A 151 -1.96 1.44 -7.77
CA VAL A 151 -3.37 1.86 -7.74
C VAL A 151 -3.59 3.02 -6.75
N ALA A 152 -2.92 2.99 -5.61
CA ALA A 152 -2.93 4.10 -4.66
C ALA A 152 -2.36 5.38 -5.29
N LEU A 153 -1.28 5.26 -6.08
CA LEU A 153 -0.69 6.38 -6.80
C LEU A 153 -1.63 6.93 -7.88
N LEU A 154 -2.36 6.09 -8.62
CA LEU A 154 -3.38 6.52 -9.57
C LEU A 154 -4.45 7.40 -8.88
N GLY A 155 -4.98 6.94 -7.74
CA GLY A 155 -5.95 7.71 -6.95
C GLY A 155 -5.37 9.01 -6.39
N PHE A 156 -4.10 8.98 -5.96
CA PHE A 156 -3.40 10.18 -5.51
C PHE A 156 -3.21 11.21 -6.64
N MET A 157 -2.83 10.76 -7.84
CA MET A 157 -2.62 11.63 -8.99
C MET A 157 -3.91 12.33 -9.43
N SER A 158 -5.04 11.62 -9.41
CA SER A 158 -6.33 12.24 -9.73
C SER A 158 -6.83 13.19 -8.65
N GLY A 159 -6.40 13.01 -7.40
CA GLY A 159 -6.93 13.71 -6.24
C GLY A 159 -8.30 13.18 -5.78
N GLU A 160 -8.80 12.13 -6.43
CA GLU A 160 -10.14 11.58 -6.19
C GLU A 160 -10.10 10.04 -6.27
N TYR A 161 -9.93 9.35 -5.14
CA TYR A 161 -9.89 7.87 -5.11
C TYR A 161 -11.19 7.22 -5.60
N GLN A 162 -12.32 7.92 -5.54
CA GLN A 162 -13.59 7.44 -6.11
C GLN A 162 -13.50 7.22 -7.63
N THR A 163 -12.61 7.93 -8.33
CA THR A 163 -12.37 7.73 -9.77
C THR A 163 -11.73 6.39 -10.11
N LEU A 164 -11.22 5.64 -9.12
CA LEU A 164 -10.77 4.26 -9.32
C LEU A 164 -11.94 3.33 -9.70
N SER A 165 -13.19 3.69 -9.36
CA SER A 165 -14.37 2.97 -9.83
C SER A 165 -14.58 3.07 -11.35
N ALA A 166 -13.95 4.04 -12.01
CA ALA A 166 -13.96 4.21 -13.46
C ALA A 166 -12.86 3.41 -14.17
N ILE A 167 -12.13 2.54 -13.45
CA ILE A 167 -11.25 1.57 -14.08
C ILE A 167 -12.11 0.46 -14.69
N THR A 168 -12.00 0.28 -16.01
CA THR A 168 -12.73 -0.70 -16.82
C THR A 168 -11.76 -1.52 -17.67
N ASP A 169 -12.30 -2.49 -18.42
CA ASP A 169 -11.55 -3.28 -19.42
C ASP A 169 -10.29 -3.93 -18.83
N LEU A 170 -10.45 -4.44 -17.62
CA LEU A 170 -9.41 -4.98 -16.77
C LEU A 170 -9.01 -6.37 -17.30
N SER A 171 -7.73 -6.57 -17.60
CA SER A 171 -7.19 -7.84 -18.09
C SER A 171 -5.83 -8.14 -17.46
N VAL A 172 -5.57 -9.41 -17.22
CA VAL A 172 -4.26 -9.89 -16.76
C VAL A 172 -3.59 -10.59 -17.94
N ASP A 173 -2.65 -9.91 -18.55
CA ASP A 173 -1.98 -10.38 -19.76
C ASP A 173 -0.93 -11.47 -19.45
N GLN A 174 -0.25 -11.34 -18.31
CA GLN A 174 0.77 -12.29 -17.86
C GLN A 174 0.77 -12.39 -16.34
N VAL A 175 0.86 -13.62 -15.82
CA VAL A 175 1.05 -13.89 -14.40
C VAL A 175 2.09 -15.01 -14.22
N ARG A 176 2.92 -14.90 -13.19
CA ARG A 176 3.89 -15.93 -12.80
C ARG A 176 3.72 -16.26 -11.33
N PHE A 177 4.05 -17.49 -10.97
CA PHE A 177 3.96 -18.01 -9.61
C PHE A 177 5.31 -18.57 -9.16
N PHE A 178 5.59 -18.53 -7.86
CA PHE A 178 6.65 -19.33 -7.26
C PHE A 178 6.15 -20.73 -6.94
N SER A 179 7.06 -21.71 -6.92
CA SER A 179 6.75 -23.05 -6.44
C SER A 179 6.57 -23.03 -4.91
N HIS A 180 5.31 -22.98 -4.46
CA HIS A 180 4.91 -23.01 -3.05
C HIS A 180 3.60 -23.84 -2.91
N PRO A 181 3.32 -24.49 -1.77
CA PRO A 181 2.10 -25.30 -1.59
C PRO A 181 0.79 -24.52 -1.77
N ASP A 182 0.82 -23.22 -1.50
CA ASP A 182 -0.26 -22.26 -1.74
C ASP A 182 0.37 -21.04 -2.43
N PRO A 183 0.56 -21.06 -3.75
CA PRO A 183 1.43 -20.11 -4.43
C PRO A 183 0.73 -18.77 -4.68
N ALA A 184 1.30 -17.71 -4.10
CA ALA A 184 0.99 -16.35 -4.52
C ALA A 184 1.79 -15.95 -5.78
N GLU A 185 1.27 -15.00 -6.52
CA GLU A 185 1.90 -14.51 -7.74
C GLU A 185 3.21 -13.75 -7.47
N SER A 186 4.22 -14.01 -8.29
CA SER A 186 5.56 -13.42 -8.22
C SER A 186 5.77 -12.30 -9.23
N ALA A 187 4.99 -12.28 -10.30
CA ALA A 187 4.96 -11.22 -11.28
C ALA A 187 3.57 -11.14 -11.93
N ALA A 188 3.13 -9.94 -12.30
CA ALA A 188 1.93 -9.72 -13.07
C ALA A 188 2.08 -8.50 -14.00
N VAL A 189 1.54 -8.63 -15.22
CA VAL A 189 1.30 -7.52 -16.14
C VAL A 189 -0.21 -7.39 -16.30
N ILE A 190 -0.71 -6.21 -15.95
CA ILE A 190 -2.14 -5.89 -15.90
C ILE A 190 -2.39 -4.75 -16.87
N THR A 191 -3.40 -4.90 -17.71
CA THR A 191 -3.89 -3.81 -18.56
C THR A 191 -5.31 -3.42 -18.16
N ALA A 192 -5.60 -2.13 -18.30
CA ALA A 192 -6.92 -1.58 -17.99
C ALA A 192 -7.17 -0.29 -18.77
N SER A 193 -8.39 0.22 -18.69
CA SER A 193 -8.76 1.57 -19.10
C SER A 193 -9.18 2.38 -17.86
N TRP A 194 -8.77 3.64 -17.77
CA TRP A 194 -9.16 4.53 -16.68
C TRP A 194 -9.51 5.91 -17.21
N ALA A 195 -10.81 6.25 -17.14
CA ALA A 195 -11.32 7.52 -17.66
C ALA A 195 -10.86 7.81 -19.12
N GLY A 196 -10.80 6.77 -19.96
CA GLY A 196 -10.35 6.86 -21.36
C GLY A 196 -8.83 6.85 -21.57
N ILE A 197 -8.04 6.69 -20.51
CA ILE A 197 -6.58 6.53 -20.56
C ILE A 197 -6.26 5.04 -20.49
N ARG A 198 -5.40 4.54 -21.38
CA ARG A 198 -4.91 3.16 -21.30
C ARG A 198 -3.93 3.01 -20.14
N LEU A 199 -4.10 1.98 -19.33
CA LEU A 199 -3.25 1.69 -18.20
C LEU A 199 -2.48 0.39 -18.42
N THR A 200 -1.23 0.38 -17.98
CA THR A 200 -0.44 -0.84 -17.80
C THR A 200 0.19 -0.81 -16.42
N LEU A 201 -0.07 -1.82 -15.60
CA LEU A 201 0.60 -2.03 -14.32
C LEU A 201 1.54 -3.23 -14.46
N ASN A 202 2.82 -3.01 -14.21
CA ASN A 202 3.83 -4.05 -14.23
C ASN A 202 4.41 -4.23 -12.83
N VAL A 203 4.24 -5.41 -12.26
CA VAL A 203 4.69 -5.71 -10.89
C VAL A 203 5.47 -7.01 -10.84
N ALA A 204 6.60 -7.02 -10.14
CA ALA A 204 7.40 -8.23 -9.99
C ALA A 204 8.30 -8.22 -8.75
N LYS A 205 8.43 -9.38 -8.11
CA LYS A 205 9.46 -9.70 -7.11
C LYS A 205 10.27 -10.86 -7.67
N ALA A 206 11.57 -10.65 -7.88
CA ALA A 206 12.51 -11.53 -8.61
C ALA A 206 12.61 -11.26 -10.11
N GLY A 207 13.13 -10.07 -10.45
CA GLY A 207 13.47 -9.68 -11.82
C GLY A 207 14.57 -8.63 -11.88
N HIS A 208 14.36 -7.60 -12.69
CA HIS A 208 15.17 -6.39 -12.73
C HIS A 208 14.54 -5.30 -11.86
N ASP A 209 15.32 -4.29 -11.47
CA ASP A 209 14.78 -3.12 -10.77
C ASP A 209 14.18 -2.16 -11.79
N ASP A 210 12.88 -1.90 -11.67
CA ASP A 210 12.17 -0.90 -12.45
C ASP A 210 11.09 -0.26 -11.58
N LYS A 211 11.25 1.03 -11.27
CA LYS A 211 10.32 1.78 -10.41
C LYS A 211 10.02 3.10 -11.09
N GLY A 212 8.82 3.26 -11.62
CA GLY A 212 8.52 4.48 -12.37
C GLY A 212 7.12 4.57 -12.93
N VAL A 213 6.80 5.77 -13.40
CA VAL A 213 5.59 6.08 -14.15
C VAL A 213 5.98 6.69 -15.48
N THR A 214 5.51 6.10 -16.57
CA THR A 214 5.66 6.64 -17.92
C THR A 214 4.30 7.16 -18.39
N PHE A 215 4.26 8.44 -18.74
CA PHE A 215 3.14 9.10 -19.39
C PHE A 215 3.43 9.15 -20.89
N ARG A 216 2.53 8.59 -21.69
CA ARG A 216 2.52 8.78 -23.14
C ARG A 216 1.39 9.73 -23.49
N TYR A 217 1.66 10.59 -24.47
CA TYR A 217 0.71 11.59 -24.92
C TYR A 217 0.21 11.30 -26.32
N ARG A 218 -0.92 11.92 -26.67
CA ARG A 218 -1.57 11.80 -27.97
C ARG A 218 -0.71 12.26 -29.15
N ASP A 219 0.28 13.11 -28.91
CA ASP A 219 1.25 13.55 -29.93
C ASP A 219 2.40 12.52 -30.14
N GLY A 220 2.39 11.42 -29.38
CA GLY A 220 3.39 10.36 -29.44
C GLY A 220 4.62 10.60 -28.56
N THR A 221 4.71 11.74 -27.87
CA THR A 221 5.81 11.98 -26.92
C THR A 221 5.62 11.17 -25.64
N GLU A 222 6.71 11.00 -24.88
CA GLU A 222 6.71 10.26 -23.62
C GLU A 222 7.50 11.01 -22.55
N GLN A 223 7.04 10.92 -21.32
CA GLN A 223 7.74 11.42 -20.15
C GLN A 223 7.73 10.36 -19.06
N ARG A 224 8.89 10.10 -18.49
CA ARG A 224 9.05 9.16 -17.39
C ARG A 224 9.45 9.87 -16.11
N VAL A 225 8.82 9.47 -15.01
CA VAL A 225 9.20 9.82 -13.64
C VAL A 225 9.73 8.56 -12.98
N ASP A 226 10.95 8.62 -12.47
CA ASP A 226 11.56 7.55 -11.67
C ASP A 226 10.96 7.59 -10.26
N LEU A 227 10.64 6.44 -9.68
CA LEU A 227 10.12 6.33 -8.30
C LEU A 227 11.16 5.72 -7.35
N SER A 228 12.45 5.76 -7.69
CA SER A 228 13.53 5.17 -6.90
C SER A 228 13.93 5.98 -5.67
N ASP A 229 13.40 7.21 -5.53
CA ASP A 229 13.66 8.07 -4.37
C ASP A 229 13.27 7.41 -3.04
N ARG A 230 13.94 7.87 -1.98
CA ARG A 230 13.73 7.34 -0.62
C ARG A 230 12.39 7.80 -0.07
N VAL A 231 11.75 6.90 0.67
CA VAL A 231 10.57 7.22 1.47
C VAL A 231 10.99 8.07 2.67
N ASN A 232 10.24 9.13 2.94
CA ASN A 232 10.38 9.91 4.18
C ASN A 232 9.46 9.36 5.27
N TYR A 233 9.99 8.46 6.12
CA TYR A 233 9.21 7.84 7.20
C TYR A 233 8.79 8.83 8.29
N GLN A 234 9.57 9.89 8.51
CA GLN A 234 9.22 10.93 9.48
C GLN A 234 7.92 11.66 9.06
N GLN A 235 7.76 11.93 7.75
CA GLN A 235 6.52 12.54 7.24
C GLN A 235 5.29 11.65 7.43
N ILE A 236 5.43 10.32 7.34
CA ILE A 236 4.31 9.38 7.58
C ILE A 236 3.80 9.52 9.01
N LEU A 237 4.71 9.69 9.97
CA LEU A 237 4.37 9.77 11.38
C LEU A 237 3.80 11.13 11.76
N LEU A 238 4.37 12.22 11.22
CA LEU A 238 3.82 13.56 11.37
C LEU A 238 2.40 13.64 10.78
N ALA A 239 2.19 13.01 9.62
CA ALA A 239 0.87 12.87 9.00
C ALA A 239 -0.09 12.07 9.88
N GLY A 240 0.35 10.99 10.51
CA GLY A 240 -0.49 10.19 11.40
C GLY A 240 -0.79 10.85 12.76
N GLY A 241 0.06 11.78 13.19
CA GLY A 241 -0.09 12.55 14.41
C GLY A 241 -0.86 13.87 14.26
N SER A 242 -1.31 14.22 13.05
CA SER A 242 -2.00 15.48 12.79
C SER A 242 -3.34 15.25 12.08
N ASP A 243 -4.23 16.26 12.16
CA ASP A 243 -5.48 16.29 11.40
C ASP A 243 -5.28 17.02 10.05
N GLU A 244 -4.03 17.32 9.67
CA GLU A 244 -3.71 18.01 8.43
C GLU A 244 -3.94 17.11 7.20
N PRO A 245 -4.22 17.69 6.03
CA PRO A 245 -4.28 16.94 4.78
C PRO A 245 -2.95 16.20 4.56
N SER A 246 -3.00 14.88 4.42
CA SER A 246 -1.81 14.08 4.17
C SER A 246 -2.03 13.02 3.10
N PRO A 247 -0.95 12.44 2.54
CA PRO A 247 -1.03 11.32 1.61
C PRO A 247 -1.46 9.99 2.26
N LEU A 248 -1.76 9.96 3.56
CA LEU A 248 -2.33 8.77 4.18
C LEU A 248 -3.69 8.45 3.56
N LEU A 249 -3.90 7.18 3.24
CA LEU A 249 -5.17 6.73 2.70
C LEU A 249 -6.22 6.71 3.81
N ALA A 250 -7.38 7.30 3.54
CA ALA A 250 -8.55 7.05 4.36
C ALA A 250 -8.91 5.55 4.28
N PHE A 251 -9.43 5.00 5.37
CA PHE A 251 -9.84 3.59 5.41
C PHE A 251 -10.78 3.22 4.24
N SER A 252 -11.72 4.11 3.89
CA SER A 252 -12.64 3.93 2.76
C SER A 252 -11.93 3.80 1.42
N ASP A 253 -10.85 4.56 1.20
CA ASP A 253 -10.12 4.57 -0.07
C ASP A 253 -9.28 3.30 -0.22
N ALA A 254 -8.64 2.88 0.87
CA ALA A 254 -7.92 1.60 0.91
C ALA A 254 -8.86 0.41 0.68
N VAL A 255 -10.10 0.45 1.21
CA VAL A 255 -11.13 -0.56 0.91
C VAL A 255 -11.48 -0.57 -0.59
N LEU A 256 -11.57 0.58 -1.25
CA LEU A 256 -11.80 0.65 -2.70
C LEU A 256 -10.65 0.04 -3.49
N ILE A 257 -9.41 0.37 -3.14
CA ILE A 257 -8.20 -0.20 -3.74
C ILE A 257 -8.19 -1.71 -3.59
N ASN A 258 -8.44 -2.22 -2.39
CA ASN A 258 -8.44 -3.66 -2.17
C ASN A 258 -9.58 -4.37 -2.88
N ARG A 259 -10.79 -3.81 -2.92
CA ARG A 259 -11.88 -4.38 -3.75
C ARG A 259 -11.52 -4.43 -5.23
N PHE A 260 -10.73 -3.47 -5.72
CA PHE A 260 -10.21 -3.53 -7.08
C PHE A 260 -9.19 -4.67 -7.25
N LEU A 261 -8.19 -4.77 -6.37
CA LEU A 261 -7.16 -5.80 -6.45
C LEU A 261 -7.69 -7.21 -6.22
N THR A 262 -8.66 -7.40 -5.33
CA THR A 262 -9.33 -8.69 -5.12
C THR A 262 -10.12 -9.12 -6.36
N ARG A 263 -10.78 -8.19 -7.07
CA ARG A 263 -11.43 -8.49 -8.35
C ARG A 263 -10.40 -8.93 -9.40
N LEU A 264 -9.25 -8.27 -9.46
CA LEU A 264 -8.16 -8.68 -10.34
C LEU A 264 -7.65 -10.09 -10.00
N LEU A 265 -7.51 -10.44 -8.72
CA LEU A 265 -7.10 -11.80 -8.33
C LEU A 265 -8.11 -12.87 -8.78
N GLN A 266 -9.41 -12.57 -8.75
CA GLN A 266 -10.45 -13.48 -9.23
C GLN A 266 -10.33 -13.76 -10.73
N GLU A 267 -9.88 -12.80 -11.54
CA GLU A 267 -9.60 -13.00 -12.97
C GLU A 267 -8.39 -13.92 -13.21
N ILE A 268 -7.51 -14.10 -12.20
CA ILE A 268 -6.31 -14.94 -12.28
C ILE A 268 -6.60 -16.37 -11.83
N GLU A 269 -7.58 -16.58 -10.96
CA GLU A 269 -7.93 -17.92 -10.44
C GLU A 269 -8.12 -19.01 -11.50
N PRO A 270 -8.64 -18.76 -12.71
CA PRO A 270 -8.74 -19.77 -13.76
C PRO A 270 -7.39 -20.31 -14.29
N HIS A 271 -6.28 -19.65 -13.97
CA HIS A 271 -4.94 -19.92 -14.52
C HIS A 271 -3.96 -20.56 -13.52
N VAL A 272 -4.43 -20.91 -12.31
CA VAL A 272 -3.64 -21.48 -11.20
C VAL A 272 -3.87 -22.98 -11.09
#